data_AF-A0A8S0G4K8-F1
#
_entry.id   AF-A0A8S0G4K8-F1
#
_cell.length_a   1.000
_cell.length_b   1.000
_cell.length_c   1.000
_cell.angle_alpha   90.00
_cell.angle_beta   90.00
_cell.angle_gamma   90.00
#
_symmetry.space_group_name_H-M   'P 1'
#
loop_
_entity.id
_entity.type
_entity.pdbx_description
1 polymer ?
#
loop_
_entity_poly.entity_id
_entity_poly.type
_entity_poly.pdbx_seq_one_letter_code
_entity_poly.pdbx_strand_id
1 'polypeptide(L)'
;MPQTQTGINLFKGMGQVIWSRKLNLGRSSIIGTLIGALPGAGADIAAWISYAISKKFSRQQELYGHGSEEAIVDSSSSNNASLAGSWIPSLVFGIPGDSAAAIIIGVLYMKDMNPGPTLFLFQADKLYAVFILFLIANIALLPLATIAPVSFIKRIIWIDKAILYPIILIFSIVGAFAIDNSGASVVVMLVMGVLGYWLQRKEYPVSPIILGMILGPMLEKNLLSSMIKSNGEWLAFVERPVSMALAVCFFLVVALQGRNIYRSFSR
;
A
#
# COMPACT_ATOMS: atom_id res chain seq x y z
N MET A 1 33.13 10.28 3.86
CA MET A 1 33.24 9.86 5.27
C MET A 1 33.75 8.42 5.30
N PRO A 2 34.70 8.05 6.17
CA PRO A 2 35.28 6.71 6.17
C PRO A 2 34.21 5.69 6.52
N GLN A 3 34.10 4.62 5.74
CA GLN A 3 33.21 3.49 6.00
C GLN A 3 33.68 2.79 7.28
N THR A 4 33.13 3.17 8.43
CA THR A 4 33.33 2.48 9.69
C THR A 4 32.80 1.07 9.54
N GLN A 5 33.73 0.11 9.66
CA GLN A 5 33.45 -1.30 9.87
C GLN A 5 32.43 -1.46 11.01
N THR A 6 31.15 -1.58 10.66
CA THR A 6 30.08 -1.77 11.62
C THR A 6 29.90 -3.27 11.84
N GLY A 7 30.58 -3.78 12.86
CA GLY A 7 30.35 -5.13 13.36
C GLY A 7 28.89 -5.30 13.80
N ILE A 8 28.17 -6.17 13.09
CA ILE A 8 27.23 -7.24 13.50
C ILE A 8 26.10 -6.93 14.52
N ASN A 9 25.97 -5.74 15.10
CA ASN A 9 24.85 -5.41 16.00
C ASN A 9 23.88 -4.39 15.37
N LEU A 10 22.92 -4.89 14.57
CA LEU A 10 21.81 -4.08 14.02
C LEU A 10 21.09 -3.25 15.08
N PHE A 11 20.92 -3.81 16.28
CA PHE A 11 20.18 -3.15 17.36
C PHE A 11 20.98 -2.07 18.11
N LYS A 12 22.29 -1.93 17.83
CA LYS A 12 23.12 -0.94 18.51
C LYS A 12 22.71 0.46 18.05
N GLY A 13 22.15 1.24 18.97
CA GLY A 13 21.65 2.60 18.72
C GLY A 13 20.16 2.69 18.37
N MET A 14 19.50 1.60 17.97
CA MET A 14 18.06 1.60 17.67
C MET A 14 17.23 2.00 18.89
N GLY A 15 17.54 1.45 20.06
CA GLY A 15 16.83 1.79 21.30
C GLY A 15 16.94 3.28 21.66
N GLN A 16 18.10 3.89 21.44
CA GLN A 16 18.34 5.31 21.69
C GLN A 16 17.56 6.18 20.69
N VAL A 17 17.52 5.81 19.42
CA VAL A 17 16.75 6.51 18.37
C VAL A 17 15.24 6.41 18.64
N ILE A 18 14.75 5.21 18.97
CA ILE A 18 13.33 5.00 19.30
C ILE A 18 12.94 5.81 20.54
N TRP A 19 13.76 5.79 21.60
CA TRP A 19 13.44 6.49 22.84
C TRP A 19 13.48 8.02 22.69
N SER A 20 14.49 8.54 21.98
CA SER A 20 14.63 9.98 21.73
C SER A 20 13.53 10.52 20.81
N ARG A 21 12.97 9.70 19.92
CA ARG A 21 11.99 10.13 18.89
C ARG A 21 10.61 9.46 19.02
N LYS A 22 10.27 8.92 20.19
CA LYS A 22 9.00 8.18 20.43
C LYS A 22 7.74 8.92 20.01
N LEU A 23 7.69 10.25 20.18
CA LEU A 23 6.55 11.07 19.80
C LEU A 23 6.40 11.18 18.28
N ASN A 24 7.51 11.40 17.58
CA ASN A 24 7.53 11.44 16.12
C ASN A 24 7.18 10.08 15.54
N LEU A 25 7.77 9.00 16.08
CA LEU A 25 7.48 7.63 15.69
C LEU A 25 6.00 7.28 15.88
N GLY A 26 5.41 7.62 17.04
CA GLY A 26 3.98 7.42 17.30
C GLY A 26 3.09 8.20 16.35
N ARG A 27 3.38 9.49 16.13
CA ARG A 27 2.66 10.35 15.18
C ARG A 27 2.71 9.77 13.76
N SER A 28 3.91 9.42 13.29
CA SER A 28 4.17 8.89 11.95
C SER A 28 3.47 7.55 11.74
N SER A 29 3.47 6.67 12.73
CA SER A 29 2.74 5.40 12.67
C SER A 29 1.22 5.60 12.62
N ILE A 30 0.66 6.54 13.40
CA ILE A 30 -0.79 6.85 13.34
C ILE A 30 -1.16 7.40 11.96
N ILE A 31 -0.37 8.33 11.44
CA ILE A 31 -0.55 8.86 10.08
C ILE A 31 -0.50 7.72 9.06
N GLY A 32 0.49 6.84 9.18
CA GLY A 32 0.63 5.66 8.34
C GLY A 32 -0.61 4.77 8.35
N THR A 33 -1.08 4.37 9.53
CA THR A 33 -2.28 3.54 9.67
C THR A 33 -3.52 4.20 9.11
N LEU A 34 -3.74 5.50 9.35
CA LEU A 34 -4.89 6.24 8.84
C LEU A 34 -4.87 6.36 7.32
N ILE A 35 -3.70 6.63 6.73
CA ILE A 35 -3.55 6.68 5.27
C ILE A 35 -3.69 5.28 4.67
N GLY A 36 -3.15 4.25 5.32
CA GLY A 36 -3.32 2.87 4.89
C GLY A 36 -4.78 2.43 4.87
N ALA A 37 -5.59 2.91 5.81
CA ALA A 37 -7.02 2.64 5.83
C ALA A 37 -7.78 3.27 4.65
N LEU A 38 -7.17 4.21 3.92
CA LEU A 38 -7.74 4.80 2.70
C LEU A 38 -7.45 3.89 1.50
N PRO A 39 -8.49 3.45 0.75
CA PRO A 39 -8.31 2.69 -0.48
C PRO A 39 -7.43 3.42 -1.49
N GLY A 40 -6.43 2.72 -2.03
CA GLY A 40 -5.58 3.23 -3.10
C GLY A 40 -4.54 4.28 -2.74
N ALA A 41 -4.45 4.70 -1.47
CA ALA A 41 -3.45 5.68 -1.07
C ALA A 41 -2.04 5.07 -1.01
N GLY A 42 -1.92 3.84 -0.53
CA GLY A 42 -0.67 3.11 -0.46
C GLY A 42 0.40 3.66 0.47
N ALA A 43 1.45 2.85 0.65
CA ALA A 43 2.49 3.11 1.63
C ALA A 43 3.45 4.25 1.27
N ASP A 44 3.55 4.56 -0.02
CA ASP A 44 4.40 5.64 -0.52
C ASP A 44 3.82 7.01 -0.16
N ILE A 45 2.50 7.21 -0.34
CA ILE A 45 1.83 8.45 0.03
C ILE A 45 1.92 8.65 1.55
N ALA A 46 1.75 7.57 2.33
CA ALA A 46 1.93 7.60 3.78
C ALA A 46 3.33 8.07 4.19
N ALA A 47 4.37 7.57 3.53
CA ALA A 47 5.75 7.97 3.77
C ALA A 47 5.99 9.45 3.42
N TRP A 48 5.49 9.91 2.27
CA TRP A 48 5.64 11.31 1.81
C TRP A 48 4.90 12.32 2.69
N ILE A 49 3.67 11.99 3.11
CA ILE A 49 2.90 12.86 4.01
C ILE A 49 3.59 12.95 5.38
N SER A 50 4.03 11.81 5.92
CA SER A 50 4.79 11.78 7.18
C SER A 50 6.09 12.58 7.07
N TYR A 51 6.82 12.43 5.96
CA TYR A 51 8.03 13.21 5.67
C TYR A 51 7.74 14.72 5.62
N ALA A 52 6.68 15.15 4.94
CA ALA A 52 6.33 16.57 4.82
C ALA A 52 5.90 17.19 6.16
N ILE A 53 5.10 16.46 6.94
CA ILE A 53 4.70 16.86 8.29
C ILE A 53 5.95 16.94 9.19
N SER A 54 6.79 15.91 9.16
CA SER A 54 8.04 15.86 9.90
C SER A 54 8.93 17.06 9.58
N LYS A 55 9.16 17.35 8.29
CA LYS A 55 9.94 18.51 7.85
C LYS A 55 9.36 19.83 8.37
N LYS A 56 8.04 20.00 8.36
CA LYS A 56 7.38 21.22 8.84
C LYS A 56 7.59 21.46 10.34
N PHE A 57 7.61 20.40 11.14
CA PHE A 57 7.75 20.48 12.61
C PHE A 57 9.20 20.34 13.10
N SER A 58 10.14 19.93 12.23
CA SER A 58 11.53 19.75 12.61
C SER A 58 12.25 21.08 12.80
N ARG A 59 13.12 21.12 13.82
CA ARG A 59 14.05 22.25 14.07
C ARG A 59 15.24 22.23 13.10
N GLN A 60 15.50 21.11 12.42
CA GLN A 60 16.64 20.91 11.53
C GLN A 60 16.17 20.64 10.10
N GLN A 61 15.37 21.57 9.55
CA GLN A 61 14.79 21.42 8.21
C GLN A 61 15.84 21.27 7.10
N GLU A 62 17.04 21.82 7.31
CA GLU A 62 18.15 21.76 6.36
C GLU A 62 18.72 20.36 6.16
N LEU A 63 18.53 19.44 7.11
CA LEU A 63 19.00 18.05 6.97
C LEU A 63 18.06 17.18 6.11
N TYR A 64 16.84 17.66 5.82
CA TYR A 64 15.86 16.92 5.03
C TYR A 64 16.27 16.90 3.56
N GLY A 65 16.59 15.71 3.04
CA GLY A 65 17.16 15.51 1.70
C GLY A 65 18.68 15.29 1.71
N HIS A 66 19.35 15.56 2.84
CA HIS A 66 20.79 15.38 3.03
C HIS A 66 21.14 14.29 4.06
N GLY A 67 20.18 13.42 4.39
CA GLY A 67 20.38 12.30 5.32
C GLY A 67 19.84 12.51 6.73
N SER A 68 18.80 13.35 6.91
CA SER A 68 18.11 13.48 8.20
C SER A 68 17.60 12.14 8.73
N GLU A 69 18.07 11.77 9.93
CA GLU A 69 17.57 10.60 10.66
C GLU A 69 16.07 10.74 11.00
N GLU A 70 15.60 11.97 11.28
CA GLU A 70 14.20 12.23 11.59
C GLU A 70 13.30 11.86 10.42
N ALA A 71 13.72 12.25 9.22
CA ALA A 71 13.02 11.93 7.99
C ALA A 71 12.93 10.43 7.77
N ILE A 72 14.03 9.70 7.96
CA ILE A 72 14.09 8.25 7.74
C ILE A 72 13.19 7.52 8.75
N VAL A 73 13.25 7.88 10.03
CA VAL A 73 12.42 7.25 11.07
C VAL A 73 10.94 7.49 10.79
N ASP A 74 10.56 8.72 10.46
CA ASP A 74 9.17 9.10 10.25
C ASP A 74 8.58 8.52 8.95
N SER A 75 9.33 8.55 7.86
CA SER A 75 8.87 7.97 6.58
C SER A 75 8.78 6.44 6.66
N SER A 76 9.77 5.79 7.28
CA SER A 76 9.81 4.32 7.36
C SER A 76 8.77 3.78 8.34
N SER A 77 8.56 4.46 9.47
CA SER A 77 7.54 4.06 10.45
C SER A 77 6.13 4.22 9.88
N SER A 78 5.86 5.33 9.17
CA SER A 78 4.58 5.55 8.49
C SER A 78 4.33 4.54 7.36
N ASN A 79 5.35 4.29 6.52
CA ASN A 79 5.27 3.29 5.46
C ASN A 79 4.90 1.91 6.03
N ASN A 80 5.62 1.44 7.06
CA ASN A 80 5.37 0.12 7.65
C ASN A 80 4.01 0.05 8.37
N ALA A 81 3.60 1.12 9.05
CA ALA A 81 2.28 1.17 9.69
C ALA A 81 1.13 1.18 8.68
N SER A 82 1.31 1.83 7.53
CA SER A 82 0.30 1.87 6.47
C SER A 82 0.02 0.51 5.84
N LEU A 83 1.02 -0.39 5.78
CA LEU A 83 0.82 -1.75 5.29
C LEU A 83 -0.15 -2.51 6.17
N ALA A 84 -0.08 -2.35 7.50
CA ALA A 84 -1.08 -2.95 8.40
C ALA A 84 -2.45 -2.27 8.24
N GLY A 85 -2.47 -0.94 8.04
CA GLY A 85 -3.70 -0.19 7.78
C GLY A 85 -4.42 -0.59 6.50
N SER A 86 -3.68 -0.93 5.43
CA SER A 86 -4.23 -1.30 4.11
C SER A 86 -5.02 -2.62 4.14
N TRP A 87 -4.77 -3.48 5.13
CA TRP A 87 -5.57 -4.68 5.34
C TRP A 87 -6.98 -4.42 5.85
N ILE A 88 -7.24 -3.26 6.48
CA ILE A 88 -8.57 -2.91 6.98
C ILE A 88 -9.59 -2.86 5.83
N PRO A 89 -9.43 -2.01 4.80
CA PRO A 89 -10.37 -2.00 3.68
C PRO A 89 -10.29 -3.29 2.84
N SER A 90 -9.11 -3.90 2.75
CA SER A 90 -8.90 -5.10 1.94
C SER A 90 -9.67 -6.31 2.49
N LEU A 91 -9.67 -6.53 3.81
CA LEU A 91 -10.40 -7.64 4.42
C LEU A 91 -11.88 -7.34 4.64
N VAL A 92 -12.20 -6.12 5.07
CA VAL A 92 -13.57 -5.75 5.46
C VAL A 92 -14.44 -5.48 4.24
N PHE A 93 -13.91 -4.81 3.22
CA PHE A 93 -14.67 -4.39 2.04
C PHE A 93 -14.27 -5.14 0.77
N GLY A 94 -13.17 -5.90 0.79
CA GLY A 94 -12.59 -6.46 -0.44
C GLY A 94 -11.99 -5.40 -1.35
N ILE A 95 -11.74 -4.21 -0.82
CA ILE A 95 -11.22 -3.07 -1.59
C ILE A 95 -9.72 -2.94 -1.26
N PRO A 96 -8.83 -3.12 -2.25
CA PRO A 96 -7.39 -3.03 -2.01
C PRO A 96 -6.99 -1.64 -1.48
N GLY A 97 -6.24 -1.62 -0.37
CA GLY A 97 -5.62 -0.40 0.15
C GLY A 97 -4.44 0.09 -0.71
N ASP A 98 -3.75 -0.82 -1.40
CA ASP A 98 -2.64 -0.53 -2.31
C ASP A 98 -2.47 -1.63 -3.38
N SER A 99 -1.49 -1.48 -4.26
CA SER A 99 -1.22 -2.46 -5.32
C SER A 99 -0.76 -3.82 -4.80
N ALA A 100 -0.10 -3.89 -3.63
CA ALA A 100 0.30 -5.16 -3.04
C ALA A 100 -0.90 -5.91 -2.46
N ALA A 101 -1.79 -5.19 -1.76
CA ALA A 101 -3.03 -5.72 -1.22
C ALA A 101 -3.97 -6.26 -2.32
N ALA A 102 -3.97 -5.64 -3.50
CA ALA A 102 -4.70 -6.15 -4.68
C ALA A 102 -4.25 -7.57 -5.07
N ILE A 103 -2.94 -7.82 -5.13
CA ILE A 103 -2.40 -9.16 -5.43
C ILE A 103 -2.81 -10.16 -4.33
N ILE A 104 -2.72 -9.73 -3.08
CA ILE A 104 -3.10 -10.54 -1.91
C ILE A 104 -4.58 -10.91 -1.94
N ILE A 105 -5.47 -9.98 -2.31
CA ILE A 105 -6.91 -10.27 -2.50
C ILE A 105 -7.08 -11.38 -3.55
N GLY A 106 -6.32 -11.34 -4.65
CA GLY A 106 -6.27 -12.43 -5.63
C GLY A 106 -5.88 -13.78 -5.00
N VAL A 107 -4.84 -13.80 -4.15
CA VAL A 107 -4.42 -15.02 -3.42
C VAL A 107 -5.49 -15.50 -2.44
N LEU A 108 -6.18 -14.59 -1.76
CA LEU A 108 -7.28 -14.95 -0.86
C LEU A 108 -8.43 -15.61 -1.63
N TYR A 109 -8.78 -15.10 -2.81
CA TYR A 109 -9.75 -15.73 -3.69
C TYR A 109 -9.31 -17.14 -4.13
N MET A 110 -8.02 -17.34 -4.45
CA MET A 110 -7.47 -18.67 -4.74
C MET A 110 -7.52 -19.64 -3.54
N LYS A 111 -7.66 -19.12 -2.32
CA LYS A 111 -7.77 -19.89 -1.06
C LYS A 111 -9.21 -20.00 -0.57
N ASP A 112 -10.19 -19.73 -1.42
CA ASP A 112 -11.63 -19.71 -1.09
C ASP A 112 -11.98 -18.76 0.06
N MET A 113 -11.18 -17.70 0.21
CA MET A 113 -11.39 -16.65 1.19
C MET A 113 -11.87 -15.40 0.46
N ASN A 114 -13.19 -15.20 0.42
CA ASN A 114 -13.79 -14.02 -0.18
C ASN A 114 -13.74 -12.86 0.82
N PRO A 115 -12.89 -11.84 0.63
CA PRO A 115 -12.84 -10.70 1.54
C PRO A 115 -14.16 -9.93 1.49
N GLY A 116 -14.56 -9.39 2.64
CA GLY A 116 -15.87 -8.79 2.84
C GLY A 116 -16.45 -9.08 4.22
N PRO A 117 -17.59 -8.49 4.59
CA PRO A 117 -18.22 -8.70 5.90
C PRO A 117 -18.57 -10.16 6.15
N THR A 118 -18.88 -10.92 5.09
CA THR A 118 -19.19 -12.34 5.15
C THR A 118 -18.01 -13.20 5.60
N LEU A 119 -16.77 -12.78 5.35
CA LEU A 119 -15.58 -13.48 5.83
C LEU A 119 -15.55 -13.52 7.36
N PHE A 120 -15.90 -12.40 8.00
CA PHE A 120 -15.95 -12.26 9.45
C PHE A 120 -17.11 -13.04 10.08
N LEU A 121 -18.22 -13.19 9.36
CA LEU A 121 -19.41 -13.88 9.86
C LEU A 121 -19.34 -15.40 9.70
N PHE A 122 -18.83 -15.89 8.57
CA PHE A 122 -18.94 -17.30 8.18
C PHE A 122 -17.60 -18.06 8.15
N GLN A 123 -16.46 -17.36 8.15
CA GLN A 123 -15.13 -17.98 8.06
C GLN A 123 -14.14 -17.33 9.05
N ALA A 124 -14.61 -17.10 10.28
CA ALA A 124 -13.82 -16.44 11.32
C ALA A 124 -12.55 -17.24 11.69
N ASP A 125 -12.60 -18.57 11.59
CA ASP A 125 -11.46 -19.47 11.76
C ASP A 125 -10.32 -19.15 10.79
N LYS A 126 -10.61 -19.01 9.49
CA LYS A 126 -9.61 -18.65 8.48
C LYS A 126 -9.08 -17.23 8.68
N LEU A 127 -9.96 -16.31 9.09
CA LEU A 127 -9.56 -14.93 9.41
C LEU A 127 -8.57 -14.89 10.57
N TYR A 128 -8.85 -15.60 11.67
CA TYR A 128 -7.92 -15.68 12.79
C TYR A 128 -6.61 -16.34 12.41
N ALA A 129 -6.63 -17.36 11.54
CA ALA A 129 -5.41 -17.95 11.00
C ALA A 129 -4.56 -16.91 10.23
N VAL A 130 -5.18 -16.04 9.43
CA VAL A 130 -4.48 -14.93 8.75
C VAL A 130 -3.88 -13.96 9.75
N PHE A 131 -4.62 -13.54 10.78
CA PHE A 131 -4.08 -12.62 11.81
C PHE A 131 -2.93 -13.24 12.60
N ILE A 132 -3.05 -14.50 13.00
CA ILE A 132 -1.98 -15.23 13.68
C ILE A 132 -0.76 -15.37 12.76
N LEU A 133 -0.96 -15.71 11.48
CA LEU A 133 0.12 -15.79 10.50
C LEU A 133 0.80 -14.43 10.32
N PHE A 134 0.04 -13.34 10.28
CA PHE A 134 0.58 -11.98 10.18
C PHE A 134 1.41 -11.62 11.41
N LEU A 135 0.91 -11.97 12.60
CA LEU A 135 1.65 -11.78 13.85
C LEU A 135 2.94 -12.61 13.88
N ILE A 136 2.87 -13.89 13.51
CA ILE A 136 4.03 -14.78 13.42
C ILE A 136 5.02 -14.25 12.39
N ALA A 137 4.58 -13.80 11.22
CA ALA A 137 5.45 -13.24 10.19
C ALA A 137 6.18 -11.98 10.69
N ASN A 138 5.49 -11.08 11.39
CA ASN A 138 6.10 -9.90 12.00
C ASN A 138 7.12 -10.27 13.09
N ILE A 139 6.81 -11.27 13.92
CA ILE A 139 7.75 -11.77 14.93
C ILE A 139 8.95 -12.45 14.26
N ALA A 140 8.72 -13.25 13.20
CA ALA A 140 9.76 -13.95 12.46
C ALA A 140 10.69 -13.00 11.71
N LEU A 141 10.24 -11.80 11.33
CA LEU A 141 11.09 -10.75 10.77
C LEU A 141 12.17 -10.27 11.76
N LEU A 142 11.93 -10.32 13.08
CA LEU A 142 12.92 -9.89 14.08
C LEU A 142 14.19 -10.75 14.07
N PRO A 143 14.14 -12.10 14.18
CA PRO A 143 15.32 -12.94 14.04
C PRO A 143 15.83 -12.96 12.60
N LEU A 144 14.97 -12.83 11.58
CA LEU A 144 15.45 -12.74 10.20
C LEU A 144 16.34 -11.49 10.02
N ALA A 145 15.97 -10.37 10.63
CA ALA A 145 16.74 -9.14 10.61
C ALA A 145 18.08 -9.24 11.36
N THR A 146 18.22 -10.17 12.31
CA THR A 146 19.49 -10.40 13.04
C THR A 146 20.36 -11.47 12.41
N ILE A 147 19.74 -12.54 11.87
CA ILE A 147 20.42 -13.73 11.35
C ILE A 147 20.83 -13.52 9.89
N ALA A 148 20.00 -12.86 9.07
CA ALA A 148 20.41 -12.48 7.73
C ALA A 148 21.49 -11.39 7.85
N PRO A 149 22.73 -11.63 7.41
CA PRO A 149 23.73 -10.59 7.46
C PRO A 149 23.20 -9.40 6.67
N VAL A 150 23.33 -8.18 7.20
CA VAL A 150 23.11 -6.95 6.42
C VAL A 150 23.86 -7.03 5.09
N SER A 151 25.00 -7.74 5.06
CA SER A 151 25.77 -8.07 3.87
C SER A 151 25.00 -8.89 2.82
N PHE A 152 24.16 -9.85 3.23
CA PHE A 152 23.32 -10.63 2.33
C PHE A 152 22.18 -9.78 1.75
N ILE A 153 21.47 -9.02 2.60
CA ILE A 153 20.41 -8.10 2.14
C ILE A 153 20.99 -7.03 1.20
N LYS A 154 22.16 -6.47 1.54
CA LYS A 154 22.89 -5.57 0.65
C LYS A 154 23.20 -6.23 -0.68
N ARG A 155 23.65 -7.49 -0.70
CA ARG A 155 23.99 -8.22 -1.93
C ARG A 155 22.79 -8.49 -2.82
N ILE A 156 21.59 -8.65 -2.25
CA ILE A 156 20.34 -8.73 -3.03
C ILE A 156 20.10 -7.46 -3.84
N ILE A 157 20.39 -6.27 -3.25
CA ILE A 157 20.23 -4.98 -3.94
C ILE A 157 21.19 -4.87 -5.14
N TRP A 158 22.32 -5.59 -5.11
CA TRP A 158 23.32 -5.62 -6.19
C TRP A 158 23.10 -6.75 -7.20
N ILE A 159 22.00 -7.51 -7.10
CA ILE A 159 21.70 -8.53 -8.12
C ILE A 159 21.49 -7.84 -9.47
N ASP A 160 22.16 -8.36 -10.49
CA ASP A 160 22.02 -7.85 -11.85
C ASP A 160 20.57 -7.99 -12.31
N LYS A 161 20.03 -6.88 -12.83
CA LYS A 161 18.69 -6.82 -13.42
C LYS A 161 18.52 -7.81 -14.57
N ALA A 162 19.62 -8.14 -15.26
CA ALA A 162 19.64 -9.17 -16.30
C ALA A 162 19.25 -10.57 -15.80
N ILE A 163 19.50 -10.87 -14.52
CA ILE A 163 19.13 -12.14 -13.88
C ILE A 163 17.76 -12.01 -13.19
N LEU A 164 17.52 -10.85 -12.55
CA LEU A 164 16.30 -10.62 -11.78
C LEU A 164 15.04 -10.62 -12.65
N TYR A 165 15.05 -9.94 -13.81
CA TYR A 165 13.87 -9.81 -14.65
C TYR A 165 13.38 -11.14 -15.27
N PRO A 166 14.26 -12.02 -15.80
CA PRO A 166 13.84 -13.35 -16.26
C PRO A 166 13.21 -14.19 -15.15
N ILE A 167 13.77 -14.15 -13.93
CA ILE A 167 13.22 -14.88 -12.79
C ILE A 167 11.81 -14.38 -12.44
N ILE A 168 11.63 -13.05 -12.38
CA ILE A 168 10.30 -12.45 -12.15
C ILE A 168 9.32 -12.86 -13.25
N LEU A 169 9.76 -12.87 -14.52
CA LEU A 169 8.92 -13.25 -15.65
C LEU A 169 8.49 -14.73 -15.57
N ILE A 170 9.41 -15.64 -15.21
CA ILE A 170 9.10 -17.05 -14.98
C ILE A 170 8.07 -17.20 -13.86
N PHE A 171 8.30 -16.57 -12.70
CA PHE A 171 7.34 -16.64 -11.59
C PHE A 171 5.98 -16.05 -11.96
N SER A 172 5.95 -15.00 -12.77
CA SER A 172 4.70 -14.39 -13.20
C SER A 172 3.94 -15.27 -14.20
N ILE A 173 4.65 -16.00 -15.09
CA ILE A 173 4.05 -17.01 -15.98
C ILE A 173 3.45 -18.16 -15.17
N VAL A 174 4.22 -18.69 -14.20
CA VAL A 174 3.76 -19.75 -13.30
C VAL A 174 2.55 -19.29 -12.48
N GLY A 175 2.59 -18.06 -11.96
CA GLY A 175 1.50 -17.47 -11.19
C GLY A 175 0.22 -17.30 -12.02
N ALA A 176 0.34 -16.78 -13.24
CA ALA A 176 -0.81 -16.63 -14.14
C ALA A 176 -1.44 -17.99 -14.48
N PHE A 177 -0.61 -18.99 -14.78
CA PHE A 177 -1.07 -20.35 -15.08
C PHE A 177 -1.70 -21.04 -13.85
N ALA A 178 -1.21 -20.76 -12.64
CA ALA A 178 -1.70 -21.37 -11.41
C ALA A 178 -3.13 -20.94 -11.01
N ILE A 179 -3.66 -19.85 -11.58
CA ILE A 179 -5.00 -19.34 -11.24
C ILE A 179 -6.09 -20.18 -11.92
N ASP A 180 -5.96 -20.42 -13.22
CA ASP A 180 -7.01 -21.03 -14.04
C ASP A 180 -6.54 -22.24 -14.87
N ASN A 181 -5.28 -22.67 -14.70
CA ASN A 181 -4.66 -23.76 -15.43
C ASN A 181 -4.77 -23.60 -16.97
N SER A 182 -4.77 -22.36 -17.45
CA SER A 182 -5.01 -22.02 -18.85
C SER A 182 -3.83 -21.29 -19.48
N GLY A 183 -3.46 -21.71 -20.70
CA GLY A 183 -2.50 -20.97 -21.51
C GLY A 183 -2.99 -19.57 -21.92
N ALA A 184 -4.31 -19.36 -21.95
CA ALA A 184 -4.89 -18.05 -22.28
C ALA A 184 -4.50 -16.98 -21.23
N SER A 185 -4.47 -17.33 -19.95
CA SER A 185 -4.04 -16.42 -18.89
C SER A 185 -2.58 -16.03 -18.99
N VAL A 186 -1.72 -16.94 -19.49
CA VAL A 186 -0.33 -16.62 -19.79
C VAL A 186 -0.23 -15.62 -20.94
N VAL A 187 -1.03 -15.78 -21.99
CA VAL A 187 -1.06 -14.82 -23.12
C VAL A 187 -1.53 -13.44 -22.65
N VAL A 188 -2.61 -13.37 -21.87
CA VAL A 188 -3.11 -12.10 -21.29
C VAL A 188 -2.03 -11.46 -20.42
N MET A 189 -1.38 -12.24 -19.56
CA MET A 189 -0.27 -11.77 -18.73
C MET A 189 0.86 -11.16 -19.58
N LEU A 190 1.28 -11.83 -20.66
CA LEU A 190 2.36 -11.33 -21.52
C LEU A 190 1.97 -10.03 -22.23
N VAL A 191 0.76 -9.96 -22.78
CA VAL A 191 0.24 -8.75 -23.44
C VAL A 191 0.16 -7.60 -22.44
N MET A 192 -0.39 -7.84 -21.24
CA MET A 192 -0.48 -6.83 -20.19
C MET A 192 0.90 -6.41 -19.66
N GLY A 193 1.87 -7.33 -19.61
CA GLY A 193 3.25 -7.02 -19.26
C GLY A 193 3.91 -6.08 -20.27
N VAL A 194 3.72 -6.32 -21.57
CA VAL A 194 4.21 -5.43 -22.64
C VAL A 194 3.53 -4.06 -22.59
N LEU A 195 2.21 -4.01 -22.38
CA LEU A 195 1.47 -2.76 -22.20
C LEU A 195 1.96 -1.99 -20.96
N GLY A 196 2.16 -2.68 -19.84
CA GLY A 196 2.70 -2.11 -18.61
C GLY A 196 4.10 -1.51 -18.81
N TYR A 197 4.98 -2.20 -19.55
CA TYR A 197 6.28 -1.68 -19.92
C TYR A 197 6.17 -0.40 -20.77
N TRP A 198 5.26 -0.36 -21.74
CA TRP A 198 5.05 0.82 -22.57
C TRP A 198 4.51 2.01 -21.75
N LEU A 199 3.55 1.77 -20.86
CA LEU A 199 3.02 2.78 -19.95
C LEU A 199 4.11 3.34 -19.04
N GLN A 200 4.94 2.47 -18.46
CA GLN A 200 6.04 2.88 -17.60
C GLN A 200 7.10 3.69 -18.38
N ARG A 201 7.39 3.32 -19.63
CA ARG A 201 8.30 4.09 -20.51
C ARG A 201 7.77 5.49 -20.83
N LYS A 202 6.45 5.68 -20.79
CA LYS A 202 5.77 6.96 -20.97
C LYS A 202 5.51 7.70 -19.65
N GLU A 203 6.08 7.22 -18.54
CA GLU A 203 5.92 7.78 -17.19
C GLU A 203 4.48 7.76 -16.67
N TYR A 204 3.62 6.91 -17.24
CA TYR A 204 2.28 6.70 -16.70
C TYR A 204 2.35 5.84 -15.42
N PRO A 205 1.65 6.23 -14.35
CA PRO A 205 1.64 5.47 -13.11
C PRO A 205 0.80 4.20 -13.28
N VAL A 206 1.46 3.05 -13.35
CA VAL A 206 0.80 1.74 -13.55
C VAL A 206 -0.05 1.32 -12.34
N SER A 207 0.35 1.70 -11.13
CA SER A 207 -0.34 1.33 -9.88
C SER A 207 -1.80 1.82 -9.81
N PRO A 208 -2.13 3.11 -10.06
CA PRO A 208 -3.51 3.59 -10.19
C PRO A 208 -4.33 2.90 -11.30
N ILE A 209 -3.69 2.52 -12.41
CA ILE A 209 -4.38 1.82 -13.51
C ILE A 209 -4.82 0.43 -13.06
N ILE A 210 -3.94 -0.32 -12.39
CA ILE A 210 -4.27 -1.63 -11.82
C ILE A 210 -5.39 -1.49 -10.79
N LEU A 211 -5.30 -0.48 -9.91
CA LEU A 211 -6.34 -0.21 -8.93
C LEU A 211 -7.69 0.09 -9.59
N GLY A 212 -7.71 0.95 -10.62
CA GLY A 212 -8.92 1.25 -11.39
C GLY A 212 -9.50 0.03 -12.09
N MET A 213 -8.66 -0.86 -12.61
CA MET A 213 -9.10 -2.11 -13.24
C MET A 213 -9.80 -3.06 -12.25
N ILE A 214 -9.34 -3.11 -11.00
CA ILE A 214 -9.94 -3.93 -9.95
C ILE A 214 -11.21 -3.27 -9.40
N LEU A 215 -11.16 -1.96 -9.15
CA LEU A 215 -12.27 -1.21 -8.55
C LEU A 215 -13.41 -0.93 -9.53
N GLY A 216 -13.13 -0.82 -10.83
CA GLY A 216 -14.13 -0.48 -11.86
C GLY A 216 -15.33 -1.43 -11.86
N PRO A 217 -15.14 -2.75 -12.01
CA PRO A 217 -16.24 -3.72 -11.96
C PRO A 217 -16.99 -3.71 -10.62
N MET A 218 -16.27 -3.49 -9.51
CA MET A 218 -16.90 -3.38 -8.19
C MET A 218 -17.77 -2.13 -8.07
N LEU A 219 -17.27 -1.00 -8.57
CA LEU A 219 -18.00 0.27 -8.59
C LEU A 219 -19.25 0.15 -9.46
N GLU A 220 -19.12 -0.37 -10.67
CA GLU A 220 -20.24 -0.55 -11.60
C GLU A 220 -21.32 -1.44 -11.00
N LYS A 221 -20.94 -2.60 -10.47
CA LYS A 221 -21.88 -3.53 -9.82
C LYS A 221 -22.62 -2.88 -8.65
N ASN A 222 -21.90 -2.15 -7.79
CA ASN A 222 -22.48 -1.49 -6.62
C ASN A 222 -23.35 -0.28 -7.01
N LEU A 223 -22.95 0.48 -8.03
CA LEU A 223 -23.70 1.60 -8.58
C LEU A 223 -25.02 1.11 -9.18
N LEU A 224 -24.97 0.11 -10.06
CA LEU A 224 -26.15 -0.50 -10.67
C LEU A 224 -27.08 -1.10 -9.61
N SER A 225 -26.52 -1.84 -8.64
CA SER A 225 -27.32 -2.41 -7.54
C SER A 225 -28.00 -1.34 -6.70
N SER A 226 -27.35 -0.18 -6.50
CA SER A 226 -27.92 0.94 -5.74
C SER A 226 -29.00 1.66 -6.55
N MET A 227 -28.76 1.90 -7.84
CA MET A 227 -29.73 2.53 -8.76
C MET A 227 -30.99 1.69 -8.93
N ILE A 228 -30.86 0.36 -9.01
CA ILE A 228 -32.01 -0.55 -9.06
C ILE A 228 -32.81 -0.45 -7.76
N LYS A 229 -32.14 -0.38 -6.61
CA LYS A 229 -32.80 -0.25 -5.29
C LYS A 229 -33.46 1.11 -5.08
N SER A 230 -32.92 2.17 -5.67
CA SER A 230 -33.47 3.53 -5.59
C SER A 230 -34.44 3.86 -6.73
N ASN A 231 -34.85 2.89 -7.55
CA ASN A 231 -35.68 3.11 -8.74
C ASN A 231 -35.12 4.20 -9.68
N GLY A 232 -33.79 4.34 -9.76
CA GLY A 232 -33.10 5.32 -10.59
C GLY A 232 -32.96 6.71 -9.96
N GLU A 233 -33.36 6.90 -8.70
CA GLU A 233 -33.20 8.18 -8.01
C GLU A 233 -31.75 8.38 -7.54
N TRP A 234 -31.11 9.44 -8.03
CA TRP A 234 -29.76 9.84 -7.64
C TRP A 234 -29.69 10.44 -6.22
N LEU A 235 -30.81 10.93 -5.69
CA LEU A 235 -30.86 11.48 -4.33
C LEU A 235 -30.58 10.42 -3.26
N ALA A 236 -30.90 9.15 -3.54
CA ALA A 236 -30.66 8.03 -2.63
C ALA A 236 -29.17 7.86 -2.24
N PHE A 237 -28.23 8.39 -3.04
CA PHE A 237 -26.80 8.39 -2.71
C PHE A 237 -26.43 9.41 -1.63
N VAL A 238 -27.24 10.42 -1.34
CA VAL A 238 -26.95 11.46 -0.34
C VAL A 238 -27.92 11.45 0.85
N GLU A 239 -29.00 10.69 0.78
CA GLU A 239 -30.00 10.59 1.87
C GLU A 239 -29.44 10.00 3.17
N ARG A 240 -28.48 9.07 3.06
CA ARG A 240 -27.92 8.42 4.25
C ARG A 240 -26.87 9.33 4.92
N PRO A 241 -26.91 9.50 6.26
CA PRO A 241 -26.00 10.42 6.97
C PRO A 241 -24.51 10.18 6.68
N VAL A 242 -24.10 8.91 6.62
CA VAL A 242 -22.71 8.53 6.29
C VAL A 242 -22.36 8.86 4.85
N SER A 243 -23.29 8.62 3.92
CA SER A 243 -23.07 8.91 2.50
C SER A 243 -23.02 10.42 2.24
N MET A 244 -23.88 11.20 2.92
CA MET A 244 -23.84 12.66 2.88
C MET A 244 -22.50 13.19 3.42
N ALA A 245 -22.02 12.67 4.55
CA ALA A 245 -20.72 13.05 5.10
C ALA A 245 -19.57 12.75 4.13
N LEU A 246 -19.57 11.57 3.50
CA LEU A 246 -18.58 11.20 2.48
C LEU A 246 -18.67 12.11 1.24
N ALA A 247 -19.87 12.43 0.78
CA ALA A 247 -20.09 13.34 -0.36
C ALA A 247 -19.56 14.75 -0.06
N VAL A 248 -19.87 15.29 1.13
CA VAL A 248 -19.36 16.60 1.57
C VAL A 248 -17.83 16.60 1.63
N CYS A 249 -17.22 15.58 2.26
CA CYS A 249 -15.77 15.44 2.29
C CYS A 249 -15.16 15.39 0.88
N PHE A 250 -15.76 14.62 -0.03
CA PHE A 250 -15.31 14.53 -1.42
C PHE A 250 -15.36 15.91 -2.11
N PHE A 251 -16.50 16.60 -2.07
CA PHE A 251 -16.63 17.93 -2.69
C PHE A 251 -15.70 18.97 -2.06
N LEU A 252 -15.47 18.92 -0.74
CA LEU A 252 -14.52 19.79 -0.06
C LEU A 252 -13.08 19.55 -0.54
N VAL A 253 -12.65 18.29 -0.66
CA VAL A 253 -11.32 17.95 -1.18
C VAL A 253 -11.16 18.43 -2.62
N VAL A 254 -12.18 18.19 -3.47
CA VAL A 254 -12.18 18.65 -4.87
C VAL A 254 -12.13 20.18 -4.94
N ALA A 255 -12.90 20.90 -4.11
CA ALA A 255 -12.88 22.35 -4.09
C ALA A 255 -11.52 22.93 -3.62
N LEU A 256 -10.92 22.34 -2.59
CA LEU A 256 -9.61 22.76 -2.08
C LEU A 256 -8.49 22.49 -3.10
N GLN A 257 -8.48 21.31 -3.72
CA GLN A 257 -7.50 20.97 -4.75
C GLN A 257 -7.73 21.78 -6.03
N GLY A 258 -8.98 21.92 -6.47
CA GLY A 258 -9.35 22.72 -7.64
C GLY A 258 -8.94 24.18 -7.49
N ARG A 259 -9.11 24.78 -6.29
CA ARG A 259 -8.62 26.14 -5.99
C ARG A 259 -7.10 26.25 -6.07
N ASN A 260 -6.37 25.22 -5.61
CA ASN A 260 -4.91 25.20 -5.67
C ASN A 260 -4.38 25.00 -7.11
N ILE A 261 -5.00 24.11 -7.88
CA ILE A 261 -4.67 23.87 -9.30
C ILE A 261 -4.96 25.13 -10.13
N TYR A 262 -6.13 25.75 -9.95
CA TYR A 262 -6.48 26.99 -10.64
C TYR A 262 -5.47 28.12 -10.34
N ARG A 263 -5.03 28.26 -9.08
CA ARG A 263 -3.98 29.21 -8.69
C ARG A 263 -2.61 28.88 -9.26
N SER A 264 -2.31 27.60 -9.46
CA SER A 264 -1.05 27.14 -10.06
C SER A 264 -1.02 27.35 -11.58
N PHE A 265 -2.17 27.26 -12.26
CA PHE A 265 -2.32 27.58 -13.69
C PHE A 265 -2.46 29.08 -13.98
N SER A 266 -2.87 29.86 -12.98
CA SER A 266 -2.97 31.33 -13.04
C SER A 266 -1.65 32.07 -12.75
N ARG A 267 -0.54 31.35 -12.58
CA ARG A 267 0.83 31.88 -12.48
C ARG A 267 1.64 31.42 -13.67
#